data_AF-A0A837HWU4-F1
#
_entry.id   AF-A0A837HWU4-F1
#
_cell.length_a   1.000
_cell.length_b   1.000
_cell.length_c   1.000
_cell.angle_alpha   90.00
_cell.angle_beta   90.00
_cell.angle_gamma   90.00
#
_symmetry.space_group_name_H-M   'P 1'
#
loop_
_entity.id
_entity.type
_entity.pdbx_description
1 polymer ?
#
loop_
_entity_poly.entity_id
_entity_poly.type
_entity_poly.pdbx_seq_one_letter_code
_entity_poly.pdbx_strand_id
1 'polypeptide(L)'
;MMHDDLQMMRQLEMEKCLLDGQIPCRWVPDMAYGFGYPLFNFYPPLPYLIGEIFRVFGFSFVETVKLTFAFSLVGSGIAMYFLAKEFFGRIGGILSSIFYIWAPYHAVDIYVRGAMNESWALVFFPLIFLFSYKLITDNQRLITKYVIFLSLSYSLLLLSHNLMVLIFTPFFIGWVFLHLWRNNAWRKIPQLLIAGIWSLGLAAFFTIPAMLENNLTHLQSQLQGYFEYSAHFATMAQIFFSRFWDYGGSAWGVENDRMSFSIGHLHWILSLLLGLAALPKLLFAIRKRDLKKHPVLLTFYFMLFVGWFSAFMTHSRSTFIYLAIPTLQLIQFPWRFLTIVIFSFSFLLGVIPGVIANWKTKHGFLLKLISTPPQIIISFILILFLIILNWGYFKPKGGKMGPLNDEQKFSGVAWELQQAGGVWDYLPKTADTVPTEFNKTVADVVSGNATIFGAEHGMLRTIHLLE
;
A
#
# COMPACT_ATOMS: atom_id res chain seq x y z
N MET A 1 -4.37 8.73 -17.68
CA MET A 1 -5.62 8.01 -17.44
C MET A 1 -5.27 6.76 -16.65
N MET A 2 -5.80 6.69 -15.44
CA MET A 2 -5.69 5.58 -14.47
C MET A 2 -7.12 5.09 -14.23
N HIS A 3 -7.29 3.90 -13.67
CA HIS A 3 -8.63 3.38 -13.33
C HIS A 3 -9.33 4.26 -12.28
N ASP A 4 -8.63 4.63 -11.21
CA ASP A 4 -9.04 5.68 -10.28
C ASP A 4 -8.39 7.01 -10.68
N ASP A 5 -9.18 7.87 -11.34
CA ASP A 5 -8.73 9.17 -11.86
C ASP A 5 -9.18 10.35 -10.97
N LEU A 6 -9.40 10.10 -9.67
CA LEU A 6 -9.86 11.10 -8.69
C LEU A 6 -8.73 11.67 -7.81
N GLN A 7 -7.48 11.22 -7.98
CA GLN A 7 -6.37 11.63 -7.11
C GLN A 7 -6.11 13.14 -7.12
N MET A 8 -6.28 13.79 -8.28
CA MET A 8 -6.15 15.24 -8.41
C MET A 8 -7.28 15.98 -7.70
N MET A 9 -8.53 15.50 -7.86
CA MET A 9 -9.68 16.05 -7.12
C MET A 9 -9.48 15.94 -5.62
N ARG A 10 -9.10 14.77 -5.11
CA ARG A 10 -8.87 14.57 -3.68
C ARG A 10 -7.75 15.46 -3.13
N GLN A 11 -6.72 15.76 -3.92
CA GLN A 11 -5.70 16.73 -3.54
C GLN A 11 -6.27 18.16 -3.47
N LEU A 12 -7.03 18.57 -4.47
CA LEU A 12 -7.71 19.87 -4.49
C LEU A 12 -8.62 20.05 -3.27
N GLU A 13 -9.42 19.02 -2.96
CA GLU A 13 -10.33 19.05 -1.82
C GLU A 13 -9.59 19.11 -0.47
N MET A 14 -8.43 18.44 -0.34
CA MET A 14 -7.59 18.56 0.85
C MET A 14 -7.10 20.00 1.04
N GLU A 15 -6.60 20.64 -0.02
CA GLU A 15 -6.14 22.03 0.01
C GLU A 15 -7.29 22.97 0.42
N LYS A 16 -8.46 22.87 -0.24
CA LYS A 16 -9.64 23.69 0.09
C LYS A 16 -10.08 23.53 1.54
N CYS A 17 -10.14 22.30 2.02
CA CYS A 17 -10.55 21.98 3.38
C CYS A 17 -9.62 22.55 4.44
N LEU A 18 -8.30 22.52 4.20
CA LEU A 18 -7.31 23.16 5.08
C LEU A 18 -7.39 24.69 5.03
N LEU A 19 -7.63 25.27 3.85
CA LEU A 19 -7.84 26.71 3.68
C LEU A 19 -9.13 27.20 4.36
N ASP A 20 -10.16 26.35 4.43
CA ASP A 20 -11.39 26.56 5.22
C ASP A 20 -11.17 26.42 6.74
N GLY A 21 -9.94 26.11 7.18
CA GLY A 21 -9.57 26.01 8.59
C GLY A 21 -9.97 24.69 9.27
N GLN A 22 -10.37 23.67 8.50
CA GLN A 22 -10.75 22.37 9.06
C GLN A 22 -9.51 21.56 9.47
N ILE A 23 -9.32 21.37 10.78
CA ILE A 23 -8.24 20.53 11.33
C ILE A 23 -8.82 19.51 12.33
N PRO A 24 -8.84 18.20 12.00
CA PRO A 24 -8.49 17.61 10.71
C PRO A 24 -9.54 17.92 9.64
N CYS A 25 -9.15 17.83 8.37
CA CYS A 25 -10.08 17.89 7.26
C CYS A 25 -11.10 16.74 7.31
N ARG A 26 -12.39 17.04 7.12
CA ARG A 26 -13.47 16.03 7.16
C ARG A 26 -14.42 16.11 5.97
N TRP A 27 -14.92 17.31 5.70
CA TRP A 27 -15.93 17.55 4.68
C TRP A 27 -15.32 18.24 3.47
N VAL A 28 -15.57 17.67 2.29
CA VAL A 28 -15.06 18.23 1.02
C VAL A 28 -16.20 18.92 0.27
N PRO A 29 -16.02 20.14 -0.24
CA PRO A 29 -17.13 20.95 -0.77
C PRO A 29 -17.60 20.57 -2.17
N ASP A 30 -16.71 20.15 -3.07
CA ASP A 30 -17.06 20.13 -4.50
C ASP A 30 -17.51 18.76 -5.02
N MET A 31 -17.15 17.68 -4.33
CA MET A 31 -17.56 16.33 -4.70
C MET A 31 -19.05 16.09 -4.40
N ALA A 32 -19.58 14.95 -4.85
CA ALA A 32 -21.02 14.66 -4.82
C ALA A 32 -21.83 15.75 -5.54
N TYR A 33 -21.45 16.05 -6.79
CA TYR A 33 -22.14 17.05 -7.64
C TYR A 33 -22.17 18.47 -7.04
N GLY A 34 -21.20 18.84 -6.20
CA GLY A 34 -21.16 20.15 -5.54
C GLY A 34 -22.00 20.27 -4.27
N PHE A 35 -22.59 19.17 -3.78
CA PHE A 35 -23.23 19.14 -2.45
C PHE A 35 -22.23 18.91 -1.32
N GLY A 36 -21.04 18.41 -1.66
CA GLY A 36 -20.01 18.02 -0.71
C GLY A 36 -20.37 16.73 0.05
N TYR A 37 -19.36 16.10 0.62
CA TYR A 37 -19.53 14.86 1.40
C TYR A 37 -18.33 14.58 2.33
N PRO A 38 -18.45 13.66 3.30
CA PRO A 38 -17.45 13.47 4.36
C PRO A 38 -16.27 12.57 3.91
N LEU A 39 -15.61 12.90 2.79
CA LEU A 39 -14.56 12.06 2.20
C LEU A 39 -13.45 11.70 3.20
N PHE A 40 -12.82 12.70 3.82
CA PHE A 40 -11.65 12.47 4.70
C PHE A 40 -12.02 11.98 6.10
N ASN A 41 -13.32 11.83 6.38
CA ASN A 41 -13.79 11.12 7.55
C ASN A 41 -13.64 9.60 7.41
N PHE A 42 -13.64 9.08 6.18
CA PHE A 42 -13.63 7.64 5.87
C PHE A 42 -12.46 7.22 4.96
N TYR A 43 -11.97 8.12 4.11
CA TYR A 43 -10.86 7.89 3.20
C TYR A 43 -9.53 8.31 3.86
N PRO A 44 -8.50 7.43 3.92
CA PRO A 44 -7.27 7.74 4.62
C PRO A 44 -6.53 8.97 4.03
N PRO A 45 -6.11 9.94 4.87
CA PRO A 45 -5.67 11.25 4.40
C PRO A 45 -4.18 11.35 4.07
N LEU A 46 -3.34 10.39 4.46
CA LEU A 46 -1.88 10.56 4.45
C LEU A 46 -1.31 11.01 3.10
N PRO A 47 -1.64 10.38 1.96
CA PRO A 47 -1.01 10.77 0.69
C PRO A 47 -1.30 12.22 0.30
N TYR A 48 -2.49 12.73 0.63
CA TYR A 48 -2.89 14.09 0.31
C TYR A 48 -2.26 15.10 1.26
N LEU A 49 -2.12 14.76 2.56
CA LEU A 49 -1.34 15.57 3.51
C LEU A 49 0.13 15.69 3.08
N ILE A 50 0.70 14.64 2.47
CA ILE A 50 2.04 14.70 1.88
C ILE A 50 2.02 15.54 0.59
N GLY A 51 0.98 15.40 -0.22
CA GLY A 51 0.76 16.22 -1.41
C GLY A 51 0.70 17.72 -1.10
N GLU A 52 0.11 18.10 0.02
CA GLU A 52 0.04 19.50 0.46
C GLU A 52 1.41 20.13 0.65
N ILE A 53 2.43 19.33 0.99
CA ILE A 53 3.82 19.82 1.06
C ILE A 53 4.25 20.33 -0.32
N PHE A 54 3.98 19.59 -1.39
CA PHE A 54 4.30 20.03 -2.76
C PHE A 54 3.45 21.23 -3.18
N ARG A 55 2.18 21.26 -2.81
CA ARG A 55 1.28 22.40 -3.08
C ARG A 55 1.79 23.70 -2.49
N VAL A 56 2.27 23.67 -1.24
CA VAL A 56 2.88 24.82 -0.57
C VAL A 56 4.14 25.34 -1.30
N PHE A 57 4.88 24.46 -1.98
CA PHE A 57 6.02 24.86 -2.82
C PHE A 57 5.64 25.31 -4.24
N GLY A 58 4.34 25.41 -4.55
CA GLY A 58 3.83 25.96 -5.82
C GLY A 58 3.74 24.94 -6.97
N PHE A 59 3.88 23.64 -6.71
CA PHE A 59 3.66 22.61 -7.73
C PHE A 59 2.17 22.51 -8.10
N SER A 60 1.86 22.29 -9.37
CA SER A 60 0.49 22.03 -9.84
C SER A 60 -0.11 20.77 -9.20
N PHE A 61 -1.43 20.58 -9.25
CA PHE A 61 -2.08 19.38 -8.73
C PHE A 61 -1.66 18.11 -9.49
N VAL A 62 -1.54 18.22 -10.82
CA VAL A 62 -1.02 17.13 -11.65
C VAL A 62 0.41 16.75 -11.23
N GLU A 63 1.30 17.73 -11.05
CA GLU A 63 2.68 17.48 -10.59
C GLU A 63 2.70 16.89 -9.18
N THR A 64 1.87 17.42 -8.27
CA THR A 64 1.73 16.95 -6.90
C THR A 64 1.38 15.47 -6.87
N VAL A 65 0.34 15.04 -7.59
CA VAL A 65 -0.05 13.63 -7.64
C VAL A 65 1.07 12.74 -8.22
N LYS A 66 1.75 13.19 -9.29
CA LYS A 66 2.88 12.45 -9.88
C LYS A 66 4.04 12.31 -8.88
N LEU A 67 4.39 13.39 -8.18
CA LEU A 67 5.44 13.39 -7.17
C LEU A 67 5.05 12.49 -5.99
N THR A 68 3.82 12.55 -5.52
CA THR A 68 3.34 11.71 -4.42
C THR A 68 3.45 10.22 -4.75
N PHE A 69 3.11 9.80 -5.99
CA PHE A 69 3.36 8.41 -6.45
C PHE A 69 4.85 8.09 -6.60
N ALA A 70 5.66 9.02 -7.10
CA ALA A 70 7.10 8.80 -7.25
C ALA A 70 7.78 8.61 -5.89
N PHE A 71 7.38 9.42 -4.89
CA PHE A 71 7.89 9.35 -3.53
C PHE A 71 7.45 8.08 -2.80
N SER A 72 6.21 7.60 -3.00
CA SER A 72 5.80 6.31 -2.44
C SER A 72 6.60 5.15 -3.04
N LEU A 73 6.84 5.17 -4.36
CA LEU A 73 7.62 4.13 -5.04
C LEU A 73 9.10 4.12 -4.59
N VAL A 74 9.75 5.29 -4.53
CA VAL A 74 11.15 5.39 -4.08
C VAL A 74 11.25 5.11 -2.58
N GLY A 75 10.31 5.63 -1.79
CA GLY A 75 10.24 5.44 -0.35
C GLY A 75 10.11 3.97 0.03
N SER A 76 9.30 3.20 -0.70
CA SER A 76 9.12 1.76 -0.45
C SER A 76 10.40 0.97 -0.73
N GLY A 77 11.13 1.31 -1.78
CA GLY A 77 12.46 0.77 -2.05
C GLY A 77 13.48 1.09 -0.96
N ILE A 78 13.52 2.34 -0.49
CA ILE A 78 14.44 2.76 0.60
C ILE A 78 14.11 2.00 1.89
N ALA A 79 12.83 1.92 2.25
CA ALA A 79 12.37 1.16 3.41
C ALA A 79 12.78 -0.31 3.32
N MET A 80 12.56 -0.95 2.18
CA MET A 80 12.95 -2.34 1.93
C MET A 80 14.47 -2.54 2.02
N TYR A 81 15.27 -1.60 1.50
CA TYR A 81 16.73 -1.65 1.64
C TYR A 81 17.15 -1.73 3.11
N PHE A 82 16.60 -0.84 3.95
CA PHE A 82 16.96 -0.82 5.37
C PHE A 82 16.53 -2.08 6.11
N LEU A 83 15.35 -2.64 5.80
CA LEU A 83 14.93 -3.93 6.36
C LEU A 83 15.88 -5.06 5.92
N ALA A 84 16.03 -5.28 4.61
CA ALA A 84 16.77 -6.41 4.07
C ALA A 84 18.27 -6.35 4.39
N LYS A 85 18.86 -5.15 4.50
CA LYS A 85 20.26 -4.97 4.89
C LYS A 85 20.59 -5.58 6.25
N GLU A 86 19.67 -5.55 7.21
CA GLU A 86 19.88 -6.13 8.55
C GLU A 86 20.05 -7.65 8.51
N PHE A 87 19.50 -8.32 7.49
CA PHE A 87 19.55 -9.78 7.35
C PHE A 87 20.59 -10.24 6.34
N PHE A 88 20.81 -9.49 5.27
CA PHE A 88 21.58 -9.93 4.10
C PHE A 88 22.76 -9.03 3.73
N GLY A 89 23.03 -8.01 4.54
CA GLY A 89 24.08 -7.03 4.29
C GLY A 89 23.73 -6.06 3.16
N ARG A 90 24.67 -5.17 2.81
CA ARG A 90 24.41 -4.03 1.92
C ARG A 90 23.93 -4.45 0.52
N ILE A 91 24.57 -5.45 -0.08
CA ILE A 91 24.23 -5.91 -1.44
C ILE A 91 22.86 -6.61 -1.45
N GLY A 92 22.58 -7.46 -0.45
CA GLY A 92 21.27 -8.08 -0.31
C GLY A 92 20.15 -7.05 -0.11
N GLY A 93 20.42 -5.99 0.67
CA GLY A 93 19.50 -4.86 0.80
C GLY A 93 19.20 -4.16 -0.53
N ILE A 94 20.23 -3.89 -1.35
CA ILE A 94 20.03 -3.27 -2.67
C ILE A 94 19.19 -4.18 -3.56
N LEU A 95 19.52 -5.46 -3.60
CA LEU A 95 18.81 -6.43 -4.44
C LEU A 95 17.33 -6.51 -4.05
N SER A 96 17.01 -6.65 -2.75
CA SER A 96 15.63 -6.66 -2.28
C SER A 96 14.87 -5.37 -2.58
N SER A 97 15.52 -4.22 -2.43
CA SER A 97 14.93 -2.90 -2.72
C SER A 97 14.54 -2.76 -4.19
N ILE A 98 15.45 -3.11 -5.10
CA ILE A 98 15.19 -3.04 -6.54
C ILE A 98 14.12 -4.04 -6.97
N PHE A 99 14.13 -5.26 -6.42
CA PHE A 99 13.07 -6.24 -6.65
C PHE A 99 11.70 -5.76 -6.16
N TYR A 100 11.67 -5.00 -5.06
CA TYR A 100 10.43 -4.46 -4.52
C TYR A 100 9.87 -3.33 -5.38
N ILE A 101 10.71 -2.37 -5.81
CA ILE A 101 10.32 -1.29 -6.73
C ILE A 101 9.78 -1.87 -8.05
N TRP A 102 10.52 -2.80 -8.66
CA TRP A 102 10.22 -3.32 -9.99
C TRP A 102 9.26 -4.51 -10.00
N ALA A 103 8.56 -4.78 -8.89
CA ALA A 103 7.53 -5.82 -8.87
C ALA A 103 6.33 -5.41 -9.78
N PRO A 104 5.77 -6.32 -10.60
CA PRO A 104 4.67 -5.97 -11.50
C PRO A 104 3.47 -5.36 -10.78
N TYR A 105 3.15 -5.84 -9.58
CA TYR A 105 2.03 -5.32 -8.80
C TYR A 105 2.20 -3.86 -8.35
N HIS A 106 3.44 -3.41 -8.07
CA HIS A 106 3.71 -1.99 -7.82
C HIS A 106 3.36 -1.13 -9.04
N ALA A 107 3.66 -1.63 -10.24
CA ALA A 107 3.27 -0.97 -11.47
C ALA A 107 1.74 -0.98 -11.66
N VAL A 108 1.04 -2.03 -11.22
CA VAL A 108 -0.43 -2.07 -11.28
C VAL A 108 -1.01 -0.97 -10.40
N ASP A 109 -0.53 -0.82 -9.16
CA ASP A 109 -0.99 0.21 -8.24
C ASP A 109 -0.80 1.62 -8.82
N ILE A 110 0.35 1.88 -9.45
CA ILE A 110 0.70 3.21 -9.93
C ILE A 110 0.18 3.50 -11.35
N TYR A 111 0.24 2.57 -12.30
CA TYR A 111 -0.03 2.88 -13.71
C TYR A 111 -1.40 2.40 -14.18
N VAL A 112 -1.95 1.37 -13.56
CA VAL A 112 -3.25 0.81 -13.93
C VAL A 112 -4.33 1.35 -12.99
N ARG A 113 -4.18 1.11 -11.70
CA ARG A 113 -5.20 1.44 -10.70
C ARG A 113 -5.19 2.91 -10.31
N GLY A 114 -4.03 3.53 -10.17
CA GLY A 114 -3.92 4.81 -9.47
C GLY A 114 -4.26 4.69 -7.99
N ALA A 115 -3.91 3.57 -7.36
CA ALA A 115 -4.18 3.26 -5.96
C ALA A 115 -3.18 3.97 -5.02
N MET A 116 -3.30 5.30 -4.92
CA MET A 116 -2.38 6.16 -4.16
C MET A 116 -2.16 5.69 -2.72
N ASN A 117 -3.25 5.45 -2.01
CA ASN A 117 -3.26 5.00 -0.61
C ASN A 117 -2.53 3.65 -0.42
N GLU A 118 -2.71 2.72 -1.36
CA GLU A 118 -2.10 1.39 -1.29
C GLU A 118 -0.59 1.46 -1.57
N SER A 119 -0.21 2.32 -2.52
CA SER A 119 1.20 2.59 -2.81
C SER A 119 1.96 3.15 -1.61
N TRP A 120 1.33 4.02 -0.81
CA TRP A 120 1.93 4.51 0.45
C TRP A 120 2.01 3.44 1.53
N ALA A 121 1.02 2.55 1.64
CA ALA A 121 1.06 1.43 2.59
C ALA A 121 2.31 0.54 2.39
N LEU A 122 2.71 0.31 1.13
CA LEU A 122 3.92 -0.45 0.77
C LEU A 122 5.22 0.20 1.27
N VAL A 123 5.24 1.51 1.54
CA VAL A 123 6.37 2.18 2.19
C VAL A 123 6.54 1.72 3.64
N PHE A 124 5.44 1.50 4.34
CA PHE A 124 5.45 1.28 5.78
C PHE A 124 5.61 -0.19 6.17
N PHE A 125 5.29 -1.14 5.29
CA PHE A 125 5.48 -2.57 5.58
C PHE A 125 6.91 -2.90 6.00
N PRO A 126 7.97 -2.50 5.24
CA PRO A 126 9.33 -2.81 5.65
C PRO A 126 9.77 -2.05 6.91
N LEU A 127 9.32 -0.80 7.09
CA LEU A 127 9.66 0.01 8.27
C LEU A 127 9.10 -0.59 9.55
N ILE A 128 7.85 -1.07 9.53
CA ILE A 128 7.22 -1.73 10.68
C ILE A 128 7.98 -3.00 11.05
N PHE A 129 8.36 -3.82 10.06
CA PHE A 129 9.16 -5.03 10.30
C PHE A 129 10.56 -4.70 10.83
N LEU A 130 11.20 -3.65 10.29
CA LEU A 130 12.52 -3.19 10.70
C LEU A 130 12.55 -2.68 12.14
N PHE A 131 11.65 -1.77 12.50
CA PHE A 131 11.67 -1.15 13.83
C PHE A 131 11.17 -2.10 14.91
N SER A 132 10.22 -2.98 14.61
CA SER A 132 9.85 -4.06 15.54
C SER A 132 10.99 -5.06 15.75
N TYR A 133 11.70 -5.44 14.68
CA TYR A 133 12.88 -6.30 14.77
C TYR A 133 13.95 -5.66 15.65
N LYS A 134 14.34 -4.39 15.37
CA LYS A 134 15.33 -3.66 16.16
C LYS A 134 14.89 -3.46 17.61
N LEU A 135 13.62 -3.18 17.89
CA LEU A 135 13.09 -3.09 19.26
C LEU A 135 13.32 -4.39 20.04
N ILE A 136 13.13 -5.53 19.37
CA ILE A 136 13.25 -6.87 19.96
C ILE A 136 14.73 -7.28 20.13
N THR A 137 15.59 -6.98 19.15
CA THR A 137 16.96 -7.52 19.09
C THR A 137 18.04 -6.59 19.62
N ASP A 138 17.85 -5.28 19.57
CA ASP A 138 18.90 -4.32 19.92
C ASP A 138 18.93 -4.01 21.41
N ASN A 139 20.00 -3.29 21.80
CA ASN A 139 20.29 -2.89 23.17
C ASN A 139 19.20 -2.01 23.80
N GLN A 140 19.03 -2.14 25.11
CA GLN A 140 18.01 -1.42 25.89
C GLN A 140 18.09 0.11 25.77
N ARG A 141 19.29 0.68 25.54
CA ARG A 141 19.48 2.14 25.43
C ARG A 141 18.70 2.78 24.27
N LEU A 142 18.44 2.04 23.19
CA LEU A 142 17.76 2.55 22.00
C LEU A 142 16.26 2.21 21.97
N ILE A 143 15.73 1.61 23.03
CA ILE A 143 14.37 1.07 23.04
C ILE A 143 13.31 2.14 22.78
N THR A 144 13.42 3.32 23.40
CA THR A 144 12.47 4.42 23.22
C THR A 144 12.45 4.92 21.78
N LYS A 145 13.62 5.01 21.14
CA LYS A 145 13.75 5.37 19.72
C LYS A 145 12.99 4.40 18.83
N TYR A 146 13.11 3.09 19.09
CA TYR A 146 12.41 2.08 18.30
C TYR A 146 10.92 2.01 18.60
N VAL A 147 10.48 2.31 19.82
CA VAL A 147 9.05 2.50 20.13
C VAL A 147 8.50 3.65 19.29
N ILE A 148 9.14 4.81 19.31
CA ILE A 148 8.72 6.00 18.53
C ILE A 148 8.62 5.66 17.04
N PHE A 149 9.68 5.09 16.45
CA PHE A 149 9.67 4.81 15.01
C PHE A 149 8.71 3.69 14.61
N LEU A 150 8.51 2.68 15.46
CA LEU A 150 7.49 1.66 15.22
C LEU A 150 6.09 2.28 15.29
N SER A 151 5.82 3.13 16.29
CA SER A 151 4.57 3.85 16.41
C SER A 151 4.27 4.71 15.19
N LEU A 152 5.23 5.57 14.80
CA LEU A 152 5.09 6.43 13.63
C LEU A 152 4.86 5.61 12.35
N SER A 153 5.65 4.55 12.12
CA SER A 153 5.49 3.73 10.91
C SER A 153 4.11 3.08 10.83
N TYR A 154 3.57 2.60 11.95
CA TYR A 154 2.26 1.98 11.98
C TYR A 154 1.11 2.98 11.92
N SER A 155 1.24 4.15 12.56
CA SER A 155 0.29 5.27 12.38
C SER A 155 0.19 5.70 10.94
N LEU A 156 1.34 5.80 10.26
CA LEU A 156 1.37 6.16 8.84
C LEU A 156 0.72 5.06 7.98
N LEU A 157 0.86 3.78 8.34
CA LEU A 157 0.09 2.71 7.69
C LEU A 157 -1.43 2.91 7.91
N LEU A 158 -1.88 3.16 9.14
CA LEU A 158 -3.29 3.43 9.47
C LEU A 158 -3.84 4.63 8.69
N LEU A 159 -3.07 5.71 8.56
CA LEU A 159 -3.44 6.92 7.82
C LEU A 159 -3.31 6.77 6.30
N SER A 160 -2.68 5.69 5.82
CA SER A 160 -2.51 5.42 4.38
C SER A 160 -3.60 4.51 3.82
N HIS A 161 -3.89 3.36 4.43
CA HIS A 161 -4.83 2.39 3.84
C HIS A 161 -5.40 1.40 4.85
N ASN A 162 -6.68 1.54 5.19
CA ASN A 162 -7.39 0.68 6.15
C ASN A 162 -7.35 -0.81 5.79
N LEU A 163 -7.63 -1.17 4.53
CA LEU A 163 -7.62 -2.60 4.13
C LEU A 163 -6.21 -3.22 4.14
N MET A 164 -5.16 -2.44 3.90
CA MET A 164 -3.79 -2.94 4.02
C MET A 164 -3.43 -3.21 5.47
N VAL A 165 -3.95 -2.43 6.43
CA VAL A 165 -3.82 -2.75 7.85
C VAL A 165 -4.43 -4.11 8.14
N LEU A 166 -5.65 -4.38 7.66
CA LEU A 166 -6.33 -5.67 7.85
C LEU A 166 -5.51 -6.85 7.28
N ILE A 167 -4.98 -6.70 6.08
CA ILE A 167 -4.19 -7.74 5.40
C ILE A 167 -2.82 -7.95 6.08
N PHE A 168 -2.13 -6.87 6.42
CA PHE A 168 -0.74 -6.90 6.88
C PHE A 168 -0.59 -7.28 8.36
N THR A 169 -1.51 -6.83 9.23
CA THR A 169 -1.40 -6.97 10.69
C THR A 169 -1.22 -8.43 11.14
N PRO A 170 -1.95 -9.44 10.61
CA PRO A 170 -1.75 -10.83 11.02
C PRO A 170 -0.33 -11.35 10.73
N PHE A 171 0.24 -10.99 9.58
CA PHE A 171 1.62 -11.36 9.23
C PHE A 171 2.63 -10.63 10.11
N PHE A 172 2.38 -9.36 10.43
CA PHE A 172 3.19 -8.60 11.38
C PHE A 172 3.18 -9.23 12.79
N ILE A 173 2.03 -9.69 13.27
CA ILE A 173 1.94 -10.41 14.56
C ILE A 173 2.79 -11.69 14.51
N GLY A 174 2.71 -12.46 13.42
CA GLY A 174 3.56 -13.63 13.20
C GLY A 174 5.06 -13.30 13.23
N TRP A 175 5.46 -12.18 12.60
CA TRP A 175 6.83 -11.68 12.62
C TRP A 175 7.32 -11.35 14.03
N VAL A 176 6.51 -10.59 14.79
CA VAL A 176 6.82 -10.23 16.18
C VAL A 176 6.94 -11.48 17.04
N PHE A 177 5.98 -12.40 16.95
CA PHE A 177 6.01 -13.67 17.69
C PHE A 177 7.27 -14.47 17.40
N LEU A 178 7.62 -14.63 16.11
CA LEU A 178 8.82 -15.34 15.68
C LEU A 178 10.08 -14.79 16.35
N HIS A 179 10.23 -13.46 16.33
CA HIS A 179 11.42 -12.80 16.86
C HIS A 179 11.44 -12.73 18.40
N LEU A 180 10.28 -12.62 19.06
CA LEU A 180 10.19 -12.74 20.52
C LEU A 180 10.58 -14.16 20.98
N TRP A 181 10.02 -15.19 20.35
CA TRP A 181 10.28 -16.59 20.66
C TRP A 181 11.75 -16.97 20.42
N ARG A 182 12.31 -16.56 19.29
CA ARG A 182 13.72 -16.85 18.94
C ARG A 182 14.68 -16.24 19.94
N ASN A 183 14.48 -14.96 20.27
CA ASN A 183 15.39 -14.19 21.13
C ASN A 183 15.08 -14.33 22.63
N ASN A 184 14.05 -15.10 23.01
CA ASN A 184 13.52 -15.15 24.37
C ASN A 184 13.26 -13.74 24.94
N ALA A 185 12.75 -12.85 24.08
CA ALA A 185 12.64 -11.42 24.35
C ALA A 185 11.23 -11.02 24.81
N TRP A 186 10.46 -11.95 25.39
CA TRP A 186 9.06 -11.73 25.84
C TRP A 186 8.90 -10.52 26.78
N ARG A 187 9.95 -10.17 27.52
CA ARG A 187 10.02 -8.92 28.32
C ARG A 187 9.84 -7.62 27.52
N LYS A 188 9.87 -7.68 26.18
CA LYS A 188 9.69 -6.54 25.27
C LYS A 188 8.22 -6.30 24.88
N ILE A 189 7.30 -7.18 25.29
CA ILE A 189 5.86 -7.04 25.02
C ILE A 189 5.33 -5.68 25.47
N PRO A 190 5.62 -5.16 26.68
CA PRO A 190 5.11 -3.86 27.11
C PRO A 190 5.47 -2.73 26.15
N GLN A 191 6.68 -2.72 25.60
CA GLN A 191 7.14 -1.69 24.66
C GLN A 191 6.48 -1.84 23.29
N LEU A 192 6.20 -3.07 22.85
CA LEU A 192 5.41 -3.32 21.63
C LEU A 192 3.95 -2.85 21.81
N LEU A 193 3.37 -3.07 22.99
CA LEU A 193 2.02 -2.59 23.33
C LEU A 193 1.96 -1.06 23.41
N ILE A 194 2.94 -0.43 24.07
CA ILE A 194 3.08 1.04 24.08
C ILE A 194 3.19 1.54 22.64
N ALA A 195 4.00 0.89 21.81
CA ALA A 195 4.13 1.30 20.42
C ALA A 195 2.78 1.25 19.70
N GLY A 196 1.99 0.17 19.88
CA GLY A 196 0.66 0.03 19.31
C GLY A 196 -0.38 1.04 19.84
N ILE A 197 -0.37 1.33 21.15
CA ILE A 197 -1.23 2.36 21.75
C ILE A 197 -0.91 3.73 21.15
N TRP A 198 0.37 4.07 21.06
CA TRP A 198 0.81 5.31 20.42
C TRP A 198 0.45 5.33 18.93
N SER A 199 0.54 4.19 18.23
CA SER A 199 0.14 4.12 16.83
C SER A 199 -1.32 4.52 16.63
N LEU A 200 -2.21 3.94 17.45
CA LEU A 200 -3.64 4.22 17.44
C LEU A 200 -3.93 5.64 17.90
N GLY A 201 -3.24 6.13 18.94
CA GLY A 201 -3.41 7.51 19.43
C GLY A 201 -3.03 8.57 18.40
N LEU A 202 -1.93 8.38 17.68
CA LEU A 202 -1.47 9.30 16.64
C LEU A 202 -2.37 9.28 15.40
N ALA A 203 -3.00 8.14 15.07
CA ALA A 203 -3.94 8.02 13.97
C ALA A 203 -5.42 8.25 14.38
N ALA A 204 -5.67 8.49 15.67
CA ALA A 204 -7.01 8.45 16.27
C ALA A 204 -7.98 9.42 15.59
N PHE A 205 -7.50 10.60 15.17
CA PHE A 205 -8.32 11.63 14.53
C PHE A 205 -9.00 11.14 13.24
N PHE A 206 -8.43 10.14 12.57
CA PHE A 206 -8.96 9.50 11.38
C PHE A 206 -9.53 8.10 11.69
N THR A 207 -8.76 7.25 12.38
CA THR A 207 -9.12 5.84 12.55
C THR A 207 -10.38 5.67 13.41
N ILE A 208 -10.57 6.48 14.45
CA ILE A 208 -11.76 6.38 15.31
C ILE A 208 -13.04 6.74 14.55
N PRO A 209 -13.18 7.92 13.91
CA PRO A 209 -14.41 8.24 13.17
C PRO A 209 -14.62 7.27 12.00
N ALA A 210 -13.59 6.93 11.23
CA ALA A 210 -13.71 5.98 10.12
C ALA A 210 -14.25 4.60 10.54
N MET A 211 -14.01 4.17 11.79
CA MET A 211 -14.51 2.92 12.33
C MET A 211 -15.90 3.06 12.98
N LEU A 212 -16.11 4.10 13.78
CA LEU A 212 -17.35 4.27 14.57
C LEU A 212 -18.51 4.83 13.75
N GLU A 213 -18.21 5.65 12.74
CA GLU A 213 -19.21 6.38 11.95
C GLU A 213 -19.48 5.72 10.60
N ASN A 214 -18.80 4.61 10.29
CA ASN A 214 -18.94 3.93 9.00
C ASN A 214 -20.39 3.51 8.72
N ASN A 215 -21.10 3.12 9.79
CA ASN A 215 -22.52 2.78 9.76
C ASN A 215 -23.45 3.96 9.43
N LEU A 216 -22.96 5.20 9.32
CA LEU A 216 -23.72 6.37 8.86
C LEU A 216 -23.70 6.52 7.34
N THR A 217 -22.90 5.69 6.63
CA THR A 217 -22.83 5.65 5.16
C THR A 217 -23.40 4.35 4.61
N HIS A 218 -23.65 4.31 3.30
CA HIS A 218 -24.13 3.13 2.59
C HIS A 218 -23.06 2.05 2.37
N LEU A 219 -22.34 1.62 3.42
CA LEU A 219 -21.22 0.65 3.33
C LEU A 219 -21.53 -0.63 2.51
N GLN A 220 -22.77 -1.12 2.56
CA GLN A 220 -23.15 -2.33 1.82
C GLN A 220 -23.02 -2.16 0.31
N SER A 221 -23.16 -0.94 -0.23
CA SER A 221 -22.95 -0.67 -1.65
C SER A 221 -21.50 -0.97 -2.08
N GLN A 222 -20.55 -0.83 -1.15
CA GLN A 222 -19.13 -1.09 -1.37
C GLN A 222 -18.74 -2.56 -1.24
N LEU A 223 -19.69 -3.47 -0.97
CA LEU A 223 -19.43 -4.90 -0.86
C LEU A 223 -20.22 -5.73 -1.88
N GLN A 224 -21.07 -5.09 -2.67
CA GLN A 224 -21.98 -5.75 -3.61
C GLN A 224 -21.64 -5.40 -5.06
N GLY A 225 -22.24 -6.14 -5.99
CA GLY A 225 -22.08 -5.90 -7.43
C GLY A 225 -20.61 -6.03 -7.85
N TYR A 226 -20.04 -4.95 -8.38
CA TYR A 226 -18.64 -4.91 -8.79
C TYR A 226 -17.64 -5.15 -7.64
N PHE A 227 -18.01 -4.87 -6.38
CA PHE A 227 -17.07 -5.00 -5.26
C PHE A 227 -17.14 -6.35 -4.54
N GLU A 228 -17.95 -7.28 -5.06
CA GLU A 228 -18.13 -8.62 -4.51
C GLU A 228 -16.85 -9.46 -4.67
N TYR A 229 -16.25 -9.86 -3.54
CA TYR A 229 -14.91 -10.46 -3.54
C TYR A 229 -14.79 -11.76 -4.33
N SER A 230 -15.87 -12.55 -4.36
CA SER A 230 -15.88 -13.83 -5.05
C SER A 230 -15.70 -13.69 -6.57
N ALA A 231 -15.99 -12.51 -7.13
CA ALA A 231 -15.79 -12.20 -8.55
C ALA A 231 -14.33 -11.91 -8.93
N HIS A 232 -13.46 -11.60 -7.95
CA HIS A 232 -12.12 -11.04 -8.17
C HIS A 232 -10.96 -11.95 -7.76
N PHE A 233 -11.19 -13.26 -7.71
CA PHE A 233 -10.09 -14.20 -7.52
C PHE A 233 -9.23 -14.32 -8.78
N ALA A 234 -7.91 -14.27 -8.61
CA ALA A 234 -6.97 -14.49 -9.69
C ALA A 234 -6.73 -15.99 -9.94
N THR A 235 -6.54 -16.38 -11.19
CA THR A 235 -6.22 -17.76 -11.57
C THR A 235 -4.71 -18.05 -11.43
N MET A 236 -4.34 -19.32 -11.26
CA MET A 236 -2.93 -19.74 -11.26
C MET A 236 -2.17 -19.28 -12.52
N ALA A 237 -2.84 -19.30 -13.68
CA ALA A 237 -2.27 -18.84 -14.95
C ALA A 237 -1.94 -17.34 -14.92
N GLN A 238 -2.87 -16.51 -14.43
CA GLN A 238 -2.66 -15.06 -14.29
C GLN A 238 -1.55 -14.73 -13.29
N ILE A 239 -1.46 -15.48 -12.18
CA ILE A 239 -0.52 -15.25 -11.08
C ILE A 239 0.93 -15.62 -11.47
N PHE A 240 1.13 -16.81 -12.06
CA PHE A 240 2.48 -17.37 -12.25
C PHE A 240 3.02 -17.28 -13.68
N PHE A 241 2.15 -17.43 -14.69
CA PHE A 241 2.61 -17.63 -16.07
C PHE A 241 2.35 -16.41 -16.96
N SER A 242 1.26 -15.70 -16.73
CA SER A 242 0.87 -14.56 -17.54
C SER A 242 1.87 -13.41 -17.46
N ARG A 243 2.09 -12.79 -18.62
CA ARG A 243 2.78 -11.50 -18.77
C ARG A 243 1.85 -10.42 -19.33
N PHE A 244 0.55 -10.71 -19.40
CA PHE A 244 -0.46 -9.78 -19.90
C PHE A 244 -0.40 -8.44 -19.16
N TRP A 245 -0.57 -7.37 -19.92
CA TRP A 245 -0.58 -6.01 -19.42
C TRP A 245 -1.59 -5.19 -20.21
N ASP A 246 -2.49 -4.55 -19.48
CA ASP A 246 -3.45 -3.58 -19.98
C ASP A 246 -3.79 -2.61 -18.83
N TYR A 247 -4.57 -1.57 -19.09
CA TYR A 247 -4.87 -0.46 -18.19
C TYR A 247 -6.32 -0.48 -17.69
N GLY A 248 -7.00 -1.62 -17.79
CA GLY A 248 -8.37 -1.78 -17.30
C GLY A 248 -8.44 -2.30 -15.87
N GLY A 249 -9.65 -2.35 -15.33
CA GLY A 249 -9.92 -2.88 -13.99
C GLY A 249 -9.97 -4.41 -13.96
N SER A 250 -10.01 -4.95 -12.73
CA SER A 250 -10.34 -6.35 -12.52
C SER A 250 -11.81 -6.58 -12.90
N ALA A 251 -12.10 -7.74 -13.49
CA ALA A 251 -13.46 -8.12 -13.85
C ALA A 251 -13.70 -9.59 -13.56
N TRP A 252 -14.96 -9.99 -13.53
CA TRP A 252 -15.31 -11.39 -13.33
C TRP A 252 -14.90 -12.24 -14.53
N GLY A 253 -14.23 -13.36 -14.25
CA GLY A 253 -13.73 -14.28 -15.27
C GLY A 253 -12.47 -13.78 -15.99
N VAL A 254 -11.86 -14.63 -16.82
CA VAL A 254 -10.55 -14.34 -17.44
C VAL A 254 -10.69 -13.49 -18.72
N GLU A 255 -11.80 -13.62 -19.44
CA GLU A 255 -11.97 -13.02 -20.78
C GLU A 255 -12.09 -11.49 -20.74
N ASN A 256 -12.73 -10.96 -19.70
CA ASN A 256 -12.99 -9.53 -19.52
C ASN A 256 -12.03 -8.88 -18.52
N ASP A 257 -11.17 -9.65 -17.84
CA ASP A 257 -10.24 -9.08 -16.88
C ASP A 257 -9.06 -8.42 -17.61
N ARG A 258 -8.98 -7.10 -17.47
CA ARG A 258 -7.99 -6.25 -18.14
C ARG A 258 -6.90 -5.78 -17.19
N MET A 259 -6.80 -6.38 -16.00
CA MET A 259 -5.75 -6.10 -15.04
C MET A 259 -4.74 -7.24 -14.97
N SER A 260 -3.48 -6.91 -14.71
CA SER A 260 -2.42 -7.90 -14.49
C SER A 260 -2.41 -8.36 -13.03
N PHE A 261 -2.31 -9.67 -12.80
CA PHE A 261 -2.13 -10.28 -11.47
C PHE A 261 -0.77 -10.98 -11.33
N SER A 262 0.14 -10.75 -12.27
CA SER A 262 1.42 -11.44 -12.31
C SER A 262 2.25 -11.10 -11.07
N ILE A 263 2.73 -12.12 -10.36
CA ILE A 263 3.73 -11.94 -9.29
C ILE A 263 5.06 -11.44 -9.86
N GLY A 264 5.33 -11.76 -11.13
CA GLY A 264 6.64 -11.60 -11.76
C GLY A 264 7.44 -12.91 -11.75
N HIS A 265 7.87 -13.35 -12.93
CA HIS A 265 8.55 -14.63 -13.11
C HIS A 265 9.80 -14.76 -12.22
N LEU A 266 10.61 -13.72 -12.12
CA LEU A 266 11.80 -13.76 -11.26
C LEU A 266 11.45 -13.86 -9.77
N HIS A 267 10.39 -13.20 -9.32
CA HIS A 267 9.99 -13.22 -7.91
C HIS A 267 9.58 -14.61 -7.46
N TRP A 268 8.64 -15.26 -8.15
CA TRP A 268 8.14 -16.57 -7.73
C TRP A 268 9.10 -17.72 -8.06
N ILE A 269 9.79 -17.69 -9.22
CA ILE A 269 10.72 -18.76 -9.61
C ILE A 269 11.89 -18.79 -8.61
N LEU A 270 12.52 -17.63 -8.37
CA LEU A 270 13.66 -17.59 -7.47
C LEU A 270 13.25 -17.85 -6.03
N SER A 271 12.09 -17.39 -5.56
CA SER A 271 11.62 -17.71 -4.20
C SER A 271 11.41 -19.23 -4.02
N LEU A 272 10.82 -19.91 -5.02
CA LEU A 272 10.66 -21.37 -5.02
C LEU A 272 12.00 -22.10 -5.02
N LEU A 273 12.90 -21.74 -5.94
CA LEU A 273 14.21 -22.38 -6.06
C LEU A 273 15.06 -22.20 -4.81
N LEU A 274 15.07 -21.00 -4.22
CA LEU A 274 15.77 -20.74 -2.95
C LEU A 274 15.15 -21.51 -1.79
N GLY A 275 13.81 -21.61 -1.75
CA GLY A 275 13.07 -22.41 -0.77
C GLY A 275 13.45 -23.88 -0.81
N LEU A 276 13.54 -24.47 -2.01
CA LEU A 276 13.97 -25.85 -2.23
C LEU A 276 15.45 -26.04 -1.91
N ALA A 277 16.32 -25.13 -2.34
CA ALA A 277 17.76 -25.20 -2.08
C ALA A 277 18.12 -25.11 -0.59
N ALA A 278 17.34 -24.36 0.20
CA ALA A 278 17.54 -24.22 1.64
C ALA A 278 16.93 -25.39 2.46
N LEU A 279 16.12 -26.26 1.83
CA LEU A 279 15.34 -27.29 2.52
C LEU A 279 16.20 -28.31 3.29
N PRO A 280 17.32 -28.82 2.75
CA PRO A 280 18.17 -29.73 3.51
C PRO A 280 18.72 -29.10 4.79
N LYS A 281 19.05 -27.80 4.76
CA LYS A 281 19.52 -27.05 5.92
C LYS A 281 18.42 -26.88 6.97
N LEU A 282 17.18 -26.63 6.52
CA LEU A 282 16.02 -26.57 7.42
C LEU A 282 15.78 -27.92 8.10
N LEU A 283 15.72 -29.01 7.32
CA LEU A 283 15.48 -30.35 7.85
C LEU A 283 16.58 -30.78 8.83
N PHE A 284 17.85 -30.45 8.52
CA PHE A 284 18.96 -30.67 9.43
C PHE A 284 18.78 -29.91 10.75
N ALA A 285 18.40 -28.63 10.67
CA ALA A 285 18.22 -27.79 11.86
C ALA A 285 17.03 -28.22 12.73
N ILE A 286 15.94 -28.69 12.10
CA ILE A 286 14.80 -29.30 12.81
C ILE A 286 15.26 -30.57 13.52
N ARG A 287 15.96 -31.47 12.81
CA ARG A 287 16.45 -32.73 13.37
C ARG A 287 17.40 -32.52 14.55
N LYS A 288 18.24 -31.49 14.51
CA LYS A 288 19.15 -31.10 15.59
C LYS A 288 18.51 -30.24 16.68
N ARG A 289 17.23 -29.86 16.52
CA ARG A 289 16.49 -28.96 17.41
C ARG A 289 17.21 -27.62 17.65
N ASP A 290 17.92 -27.12 16.65
CA ASP A 290 18.79 -25.95 16.76
C ASP A 290 18.36 -24.77 15.86
N LEU A 291 17.11 -24.76 15.39
CA LEU A 291 16.54 -23.67 14.57
C LEU A 291 16.82 -22.27 15.13
N LYS A 292 16.79 -22.09 16.46
CA LYS A 292 17.10 -20.81 17.11
C LYS A 292 18.53 -20.30 16.81
N LYS A 293 19.48 -21.19 16.51
CA LYS A 293 20.86 -20.86 16.12
C LYS A 293 20.98 -20.40 14.67
N HIS A 294 19.92 -20.53 13.86
CA HIS A 294 19.90 -20.14 12.45
C HIS A 294 18.87 -19.01 12.19
N PRO A 295 19.10 -17.80 12.71
CA PRO A 295 18.11 -16.71 12.68
C PRO A 295 17.68 -16.33 11.25
N VAL A 296 18.63 -16.22 10.32
CA VAL A 296 18.33 -15.87 8.93
C VAL A 296 17.51 -16.96 8.23
N LEU A 297 17.77 -18.23 8.53
CA LEU A 297 17.04 -19.36 7.94
C LEU A 297 15.59 -19.37 8.41
N LEU A 298 15.38 -19.14 9.71
CA LEU A 298 14.05 -19.08 10.30
C LEU A 298 13.23 -17.91 9.71
N THR A 299 13.83 -16.72 9.65
CA THR A 299 13.22 -15.55 9.02
C THR A 299 12.94 -15.78 7.52
N PHE A 300 13.85 -16.44 6.81
CA PHE A 300 13.67 -16.80 5.41
C PHE A 300 12.45 -17.72 5.21
N TYR A 301 12.32 -18.80 5.99
CA TYR A 301 11.16 -19.68 5.85
C TYR A 301 9.84 -19.06 6.31
N PHE A 302 9.88 -18.17 7.31
CA PHE A 302 8.72 -17.37 7.67
C PHE A 302 8.25 -16.51 6.48
N MET A 303 9.16 -15.75 5.87
CA MET A 303 8.82 -14.91 4.72
C MET A 303 8.42 -15.73 3.48
N LEU A 304 9.00 -16.91 3.30
CA LEU A 304 8.59 -17.86 2.25
C LEU A 304 7.15 -18.30 2.48
N PHE A 305 6.80 -18.72 3.70
CA PHE A 305 5.42 -19.06 4.06
C PHE A 305 4.47 -17.89 3.84
N VAL A 306 4.81 -16.70 4.34
CA VAL A 306 3.97 -15.49 4.19
C VAL A 306 3.70 -15.17 2.72
N GLY A 307 4.73 -15.21 1.87
CA GLY A 307 4.58 -14.92 0.44
C GLY A 307 3.72 -15.96 -0.28
N TRP A 308 3.98 -17.25 -0.09
CA TRP A 308 3.19 -18.31 -0.75
C TRP A 308 1.76 -18.44 -0.20
N PHE A 309 1.57 -18.24 1.10
CA PHE A 309 0.24 -18.19 1.70
C PHE A 309 -0.56 -16.98 1.16
N SER A 310 0.07 -15.82 1.03
CA SER A 310 -0.57 -14.64 0.44
C SER A 310 -0.94 -14.87 -1.03
N ALA A 311 -0.06 -15.52 -1.81
CA ALA A 311 -0.38 -15.91 -3.19
C ALA A 311 -1.58 -16.87 -3.23
N PHE A 312 -1.67 -17.81 -2.29
CA PHE A 312 -2.84 -18.68 -2.16
C PHE A 312 -4.14 -17.91 -1.85
N MET A 313 -4.08 -16.89 -0.99
CA MET A 313 -5.22 -16.03 -0.65
C MET A 313 -5.77 -15.21 -1.83
N THR A 314 -4.98 -15.03 -2.89
CA THR A 314 -5.45 -14.38 -4.14
C THR A 314 -6.27 -15.31 -5.03
N HIS A 315 -6.24 -16.63 -4.77
CA HIS A 315 -6.85 -17.65 -5.61
C HIS A 315 -8.15 -18.19 -4.99
N SER A 316 -9.14 -18.55 -5.83
CA SER A 316 -10.48 -19.01 -5.40
C SER A 316 -10.48 -20.29 -4.56
N ARG A 317 -9.36 -21.03 -4.53
CA ARG A 317 -9.20 -22.18 -3.61
C ARG A 317 -9.11 -21.76 -2.14
N SER A 318 -8.85 -20.49 -1.86
CA SER A 318 -8.84 -19.93 -0.50
C SER A 318 -10.23 -19.52 0.00
N THR A 319 -11.31 -19.68 -0.79
CA THR A 319 -12.67 -19.26 -0.42
C THR A 319 -13.12 -19.78 0.94
N PHE A 320 -12.72 -20.99 1.35
CA PHE A 320 -13.07 -21.53 2.67
C PHE A 320 -12.55 -20.66 3.84
N ILE A 321 -11.43 -19.95 3.65
CA ILE A 321 -10.88 -19.01 4.64
C ILE A 321 -11.72 -17.74 4.70
N TYR A 322 -12.14 -17.21 3.55
CA TYR A 322 -13.03 -16.05 3.47
C TYR A 322 -14.41 -16.34 4.09
N LEU A 323 -14.91 -17.57 3.96
CA LEU A 323 -16.14 -18.02 4.61
C LEU A 323 -15.97 -18.21 6.12
N ALA A 324 -14.81 -18.70 6.56
CA ALA A 324 -14.51 -18.89 7.98
C ALA A 324 -14.23 -17.56 8.72
N ILE A 325 -13.75 -16.53 8.00
CA ILE A 325 -13.41 -15.21 8.56
C ILE A 325 -14.15 -14.14 7.72
N PRO A 326 -15.43 -13.86 8.01
CA PRO A 326 -16.25 -12.93 7.21
C PRO A 326 -15.66 -11.53 7.08
N THR A 327 -14.86 -11.06 8.05
CA THR A 327 -14.15 -9.77 7.98
C THR A 327 -13.25 -9.66 6.76
N LEU A 328 -12.75 -10.77 6.19
CA LEU A 328 -11.94 -10.75 4.97
C LEU A 328 -12.74 -10.32 3.74
N GLN A 329 -14.07 -10.38 3.76
CA GLN A 329 -14.91 -9.92 2.66
C GLN A 329 -14.81 -8.40 2.46
N LEU A 330 -14.48 -7.64 3.52
CA LEU A 330 -14.20 -6.21 3.46
C LEU A 330 -12.99 -5.88 2.56
N ILE A 331 -12.14 -6.87 2.25
CA ILE A 331 -11.00 -6.68 1.35
C ILE A 331 -11.48 -6.38 -0.07
N GLN A 332 -12.70 -6.78 -0.46
CA GLN A 332 -13.30 -6.65 -1.82
C GLN A 332 -12.53 -7.34 -2.94
N PHE A 333 -11.21 -7.28 -2.95
CA PHE A 333 -10.36 -7.69 -4.04
C PHE A 333 -9.26 -8.63 -3.50
N PRO A 334 -9.47 -9.96 -3.55
CA PRO A 334 -8.50 -10.94 -3.03
C PRO A 334 -7.08 -10.78 -3.58
N TRP A 335 -6.94 -10.30 -4.82
CA TRP A 335 -5.64 -10.00 -5.41
C TRP A 335 -4.84 -8.91 -4.67
N ARG A 336 -5.44 -8.14 -3.73
CA ARG A 336 -4.72 -7.21 -2.83
C ARG A 336 -3.68 -7.92 -1.97
N PHE A 337 -3.79 -9.23 -1.74
CA PHE A 337 -2.73 -10.02 -1.10
C PHE A 337 -1.41 -10.04 -1.90
N LEU A 338 -1.42 -9.67 -3.18
CA LEU A 338 -0.19 -9.51 -3.97
C LEU A 338 0.76 -8.46 -3.37
N THR A 339 0.26 -7.46 -2.62
CA THR A 339 1.08 -6.54 -1.83
C THR A 339 2.04 -7.27 -0.88
N ILE A 340 1.53 -8.27 -0.16
CA ILE A 340 2.31 -9.10 0.77
C ILE A 340 3.22 -10.07 0.02
N VAL A 341 2.77 -10.57 -1.15
CA VAL A 341 3.60 -11.42 -2.02
C VAL A 341 4.85 -10.67 -2.48
N ILE A 342 4.68 -9.47 -3.05
CA ILE A 342 5.82 -8.69 -3.56
C ILE A 342 6.74 -8.23 -2.44
N PHE A 343 6.20 -7.90 -1.26
CA PHE A 343 6.98 -7.57 -0.06
C PHE A 343 7.85 -8.77 0.36
N SER A 344 7.23 -9.94 0.53
CA SER A 344 7.89 -11.13 1.04
C SER A 344 8.91 -11.68 0.04
N PHE A 345 8.53 -11.83 -1.22
CA PHE A 345 9.43 -12.38 -2.23
C PHE A 345 10.62 -11.46 -2.48
N SER A 346 10.41 -10.14 -2.58
CA SER A 346 11.53 -9.20 -2.76
C SER A 346 12.50 -9.24 -1.58
N PHE A 347 12.01 -9.37 -0.34
CA PHE A 347 12.86 -9.59 0.82
C PHE A 347 13.71 -10.87 0.70
N LEU A 348 13.09 -12.01 0.35
CA LEU A 348 13.79 -13.31 0.24
C LEU A 348 14.96 -13.29 -0.75
N LEU A 349 14.80 -12.58 -1.87
CA LEU A 349 15.83 -12.50 -2.91
C LEU A 349 17.11 -11.80 -2.45
N GLY A 350 17.04 -11.02 -1.37
CA GLY A 350 18.20 -10.43 -0.72
C GLY A 350 19.20 -11.47 -0.22
N VAL A 351 18.82 -12.74 -0.04
CA VAL A 351 19.73 -13.82 0.41
C VAL A 351 20.77 -14.21 -0.65
N ILE A 352 20.46 -14.01 -1.94
CA ILE A 352 21.26 -14.48 -3.08
C ILE A 352 22.74 -14.05 -2.99
N PRO A 353 23.08 -12.78 -2.74
CA PRO A 353 24.47 -12.33 -2.69
C PRO A 353 25.26 -13.01 -1.57
N GLY A 354 24.61 -13.30 -0.43
CA GLY A 354 25.22 -14.01 0.70
C GLY A 354 25.51 -15.47 0.40
N VAL A 355 24.61 -16.14 -0.34
CA VAL A 355 24.82 -17.54 -0.80
C VAL A 355 26.03 -17.61 -1.75
N ILE A 356 26.11 -16.69 -2.71
CA ILE A 356 27.21 -16.62 -3.69
C ILE A 356 28.54 -16.33 -3.00
N ALA A 357 28.57 -15.37 -2.07
CA ALA A 357 29.77 -15.03 -1.32
C ALA A 357 30.33 -16.24 -0.55
N ASN A 358 29.46 -17.01 0.11
CA ASN A 358 29.85 -18.22 0.84
C ASN A 358 30.38 -19.33 -0.09
N TRP A 359 29.82 -19.45 -1.30
CA TRP A 359 30.29 -20.43 -2.29
C TRP A 359 31.73 -20.14 -2.77
N LYS A 360 32.07 -18.87 -3.01
CA LYS A 360 33.44 -18.43 -3.36
C LYS A 360 34.46 -18.83 -2.30
N THR A 361 34.14 -18.61 -1.02
CA THR A 361 35.04 -18.94 0.10
C THR A 361 35.36 -20.44 0.18
N LYS A 362 34.42 -21.30 -0.23
CA LYS A 362 34.54 -22.75 -0.12
C LYS A 362 35.27 -23.43 -1.30
N HIS A 363 35.29 -22.82 -2.50
CA HIS A 363 35.81 -23.47 -3.73
C HIS A 363 36.82 -22.62 -4.53
N GLY A 364 37.28 -21.48 -4.00
CA GLY A 364 37.92 -20.43 -4.81
C GLY A 364 39.45 -20.43 -4.90
N PHE A 365 40.07 -21.36 -5.65
CA PHE A 365 41.43 -21.13 -6.20
C PHE A 365 41.35 -20.28 -7.48
N LEU A 366 40.46 -20.63 -8.43
CA LEU A 366 40.28 -19.92 -9.72
C LEU A 366 39.54 -18.56 -9.60
N LEU A 367 38.60 -18.43 -8.67
CA LEU A 367 37.78 -17.21 -8.48
C LEU A 367 38.49 -16.07 -7.71
N LYS A 368 39.75 -16.28 -7.29
CA LYS A 368 40.57 -15.23 -6.68
C LYS A 368 41.18 -14.26 -7.71
N LEU A 369 41.23 -14.64 -8.99
CA LEU A 369 41.75 -13.80 -10.08
C LEU A 369 40.79 -12.69 -10.53
N ILE A 370 39.49 -12.80 -10.21
CA ILE A 370 38.51 -11.75 -10.52
C ILE A 370 38.54 -10.71 -9.39
N SER A 371 38.94 -9.48 -9.72
CA SER A 371 39.04 -8.35 -8.78
C SER A 371 37.69 -7.97 -8.17
N THR A 372 36.61 -8.04 -8.95
CA THR A 372 35.25 -7.76 -8.49
C THR A 372 34.63 -9.00 -7.82
N PRO A 373 34.04 -8.87 -6.61
CA PRO A 373 33.33 -9.97 -5.97
C PRO A 373 32.17 -10.50 -6.84
N PRO A 374 32.07 -11.82 -7.09
CA PRO A 374 31.07 -12.41 -7.99
C PRO A 374 29.63 -12.15 -7.54
N GLN A 375 29.40 -11.99 -6.23
CA GLN A 375 28.09 -11.61 -5.70
C GLN A 375 27.63 -10.24 -6.21
N ILE A 376 28.53 -9.29 -6.50
CA ILE A 376 28.18 -7.98 -7.07
C ILE A 376 27.77 -8.15 -8.53
N ILE A 377 28.56 -8.89 -9.31
CA ILE A 377 28.30 -9.13 -10.74
C ILE A 377 26.95 -9.83 -10.93
N ILE A 378 26.70 -10.92 -10.19
CA ILE A 378 25.44 -11.66 -10.30
C ILE A 378 24.26 -10.81 -9.84
N SER A 379 24.40 -10.05 -8.75
CA SER A 379 23.34 -9.12 -8.31
C SER A 379 23.03 -8.08 -9.39
N PHE A 380 24.06 -7.52 -10.02
CA PHE A 380 23.92 -6.56 -11.11
C PHE A 380 23.21 -7.17 -12.33
N ILE A 381 23.59 -8.39 -12.74
CA ILE A 381 22.94 -9.11 -13.84
C ILE A 381 21.47 -9.38 -13.52
N LEU A 382 21.15 -9.83 -12.29
CA LEU A 382 19.78 -10.07 -11.85
C LEU A 382 18.95 -8.78 -11.86
N ILE A 383 19.51 -7.67 -11.39
CA ILE A 383 18.88 -6.36 -11.42
C ILE A 383 18.61 -5.94 -12.87
N LEU A 384 19.60 -6.02 -13.74
CA LEU A 384 19.45 -5.65 -15.15
C LEU A 384 18.39 -6.52 -15.83
N PHE A 385 18.42 -7.83 -15.57
CA PHE A 385 17.44 -8.75 -16.14
C PHE A 385 16.03 -8.47 -15.63
N LEU A 386 15.86 -8.18 -14.34
CA LEU A 386 14.58 -7.77 -13.77
C LEU A 386 14.04 -6.50 -14.43
N ILE A 387 14.87 -5.46 -14.54
CA ILE A 387 14.46 -4.17 -15.11
C ILE A 387 14.05 -4.38 -16.57
N ILE A 388 14.87 -5.06 -17.38
CA ILE A 388 14.53 -5.36 -18.78
C ILE A 388 13.22 -6.14 -18.87
N LEU A 389 13.05 -7.15 -18.02
CA LEU A 389 11.87 -8.00 -18.02
C LEU A 389 10.61 -7.22 -17.65
N ASN A 390 10.68 -6.32 -16.66
CA ASN A 390 9.49 -5.64 -16.14
C ASN A 390 9.31 -4.22 -16.69
N TRP A 391 10.23 -3.71 -17.51
CA TRP A 391 10.18 -2.37 -18.11
C TRP A 391 8.85 -2.04 -18.79
N GLY A 392 8.24 -3.05 -19.44
CA GLY A 392 6.95 -2.89 -20.12
C GLY A 392 5.79 -2.50 -19.20
N TYR A 393 5.84 -2.89 -17.93
CA TYR A 393 4.78 -2.62 -16.94
C TYR A 393 4.83 -1.19 -16.41
N PHE A 394 6.01 -0.59 -16.36
CA PHE A 394 6.23 0.77 -15.81
C PHE A 394 6.10 1.84 -16.90
N LYS A 395 5.03 1.76 -17.70
CA LYS A 395 4.72 2.73 -18.75
C LYS A 395 3.31 3.30 -18.55
N PRO A 396 3.09 4.59 -18.86
CA PRO A 396 1.74 5.13 -18.92
C PRO A 396 1.01 4.60 -20.15
N LYS A 397 -0.34 4.57 -20.08
CA LYS A 397 -1.21 4.23 -21.20
C LYS A 397 -0.86 5.08 -22.43
N GLY A 398 -0.54 4.43 -23.55
CA GLY A 398 -0.13 5.10 -24.79
C GLY A 398 1.35 5.52 -24.86
N GLY A 399 2.18 5.17 -23.87
CA GLY A 399 3.63 5.37 -23.90
C GLY A 399 4.11 6.82 -23.78
N LYS A 400 3.20 7.79 -23.62
CA LYS A 400 3.48 9.19 -23.37
C LYS A 400 2.64 9.67 -22.19
N MET A 401 3.21 10.49 -21.32
CA MET A 401 2.38 11.32 -20.44
C MET A 401 1.69 12.34 -21.35
N GLY A 402 0.37 12.24 -21.51
CA GLY A 402 -0.39 13.25 -22.23
C GLY A 402 -0.24 14.64 -21.60
N PRO A 403 -0.60 15.72 -22.30
CA PRO A 403 -0.43 17.10 -21.83
C PRO A 403 -1.45 17.51 -20.75
N LEU A 404 -1.90 16.55 -19.91
CA LEU A 404 -2.88 16.83 -18.86
C LEU A 404 -2.29 17.85 -17.88
N ASN A 405 -2.92 19.01 -17.82
CA ASN A 405 -2.65 20.08 -16.87
C ASN A 405 -3.88 20.33 -15.99
N ASP A 406 -3.73 21.15 -14.95
CA ASP A 406 -4.79 21.43 -13.99
C ASP A 406 -6.02 22.06 -14.66
N GLU A 407 -5.82 22.97 -15.62
CA GLU A 407 -6.90 23.61 -16.37
C GLU A 407 -7.77 22.59 -17.12
N GLN A 408 -7.15 21.65 -17.83
CA GLN A 408 -7.88 20.58 -18.53
C GLN A 408 -8.59 19.64 -17.56
N LYS A 409 -8.07 19.46 -16.34
CA LYS A 409 -8.62 18.53 -15.35
C LYS A 409 -9.80 19.13 -14.57
N PHE A 410 -9.74 20.44 -14.30
CA PHE A 410 -10.69 21.15 -13.45
C PHE A 410 -11.54 22.16 -14.23
N SER A 411 -11.85 21.88 -15.50
CA SER A 411 -12.78 22.68 -16.30
C SER A 411 -13.77 21.84 -17.10
N GLY A 412 -14.91 22.43 -17.42
CA GLY A 412 -15.96 21.85 -18.25
C GLY A 412 -16.38 20.45 -17.82
N VAL A 413 -16.53 19.54 -18.80
CA VAL A 413 -16.96 18.15 -18.56
C VAL A 413 -15.97 17.38 -17.67
N ALA A 414 -14.67 17.71 -17.71
CA ALA A 414 -13.69 17.02 -16.86
C ALA A 414 -13.93 17.33 -15.38
N TRP A 415 -14.26 18.58 -15.05
CA TRP A 415 -14.64 19.00 -13.70
C TRP A 415 -15.91 18.28 -13.22
N GLU A 416 -16.95 18.27 -14.05
CA GLU A 416 -18.22 17.57 -13.77
C GLU A 416 -17.98 16.09 -13.42
N LEU A 417 -17.12 15.42 -14.20
CA LEU A 417 -16.74 14.02 -13.95
C LEU A 417 -15.96 13.83 -12.63
N GLN A 418 -15.13 14.80 -12.22
CA GLN A 418 -14.44 14.75 -10.93
C GLN A 418 -15.43 14.91 -9.76
N GLN A 419 -16.36 15.86 -9.86
CA GLN A 419 -17.38 16.10 -8.83
C GLN A 419 -18.36 14.93 -8.70
N ALA A 420 -18.72 14.27 -9.81
CA ALA A 420 -19.59 13.10 -9.84
C ALA A 420 -18.86 11.79 -9.46
N GLY A 421 -17.55 11.83 -9.24
CA GLY A 421 -16.74 10.64 -8.96
C GLY A 421 -16.91 10.13 -7.53
N GLY A 422 -17.04 8.81 -7.37
CA GLY A 422 -16.96 8.15 -6.05
C GLY A 422 -18.06 8.51 -5.05
N VAL A 423 -19.20 9.06 -5.51
CA VAL A 423 -20.28 9.53 -4.63
C VAL A 423 -20.86 8.40 -3.76
N TRP A 424 -20.97 7.20 -4.34
CA TRP A 424 -21.48 6.02 -3.63
C TRP A 424 -20.58 5.54 -2.49
N ASP A 425 -19.30 5.93 -2.46
CA ASP A 425 -18.35 5.41 -1.48
C ASP A 425 -18.70 5.83 -0.06
N TYR A 426 -19.12 7.09 0.12
CA TYR A 426 -19.38 7.67 1.43
C TYR A 426 -20.68 8.48 1.47
N LEU A 427 -21.66 8.09 0.64
CA LEU A 427 -22.99 8.71 0.65
C LEU A 427 -23.63 8.51 2.04
N PRO A 428 -24.05 9.60 2.72
CA PRO A 428 -24.74 9.49 4.00
C PRO A 428 -26.05 8.72 3.87
N LYS A 429 -26.43 7.95 4.89
CA LYS A 429 -27.71 7.22 4.91
C LYS A 429 -28.94 8.11 4.90
N THR A 430 -28.80 9.37 5.26
CA THR A 430 -29.87 10.38 5.16
C THR A 430 -30.15 10.79 3.71
N ALA A 431 -29.28 10.45 2.76
CA ALA A 431 -29.53 10.59 1.34
C ALA A 431 -30.03 9.26 0.77
N ASP A 432 -31.26 9.28 0.25
CA ASP A 432 -31.91 8.11 -0.36
C ASP A 432 -31.33 7.79 -1.75
N THR A 433 -30.87 8.82 -2.47
CA THR A 433 -30.31 8.70 -3.81
C THR A 433 -29.09 9.61 -3.99
N VAL A 434 -28.25 9.26 -4.96
CA VAL A 434 -27.19 10.16 -5.44
C VAL A 434 -27.82 11.33 -6.20
N PRO A 435 -27.33 12.57 -6.03
CA PRO A 435 -27.81 13.70 -6.80
C PRO A 435 -27.74 13.43 -8.31
N THR A 436 -28.81 13.76 -9.04
CA THR A 436 -28.85 13.64 -10.50
C THR A 436 -28.47 14.93 -11.23
N GLU A 437 -28.39 16.04 -10.49
CA GLU A 437 -28.01 17.35 -11.01
C GLU A 437 -26.94 17.99 -10.11
N PHE A 438 -26.14 18.88 -10.71
CA PHE A 438 -25.18 19.70 -9.99
C PHE A 438 -25.88 20.72 -9.10
N ASN A 439 -25.30 20.96 -7.93
CA ASN A 439 -25.75 22.01 -7.03
C ASN A 439 -25.60 23.37 -7.73
N LYS A 440 -26.71 24.10 -7.86
CA LYS A 440 -26.77 25.43 -8.51
C LYS A 440 -26.90 26.56 -7.49
N THR A 441 -27.17 26.24 -6.22
CA THR A 441 -27.41 27.22 -5.16
C THR A 441 -26.42 27.00 -4.00
N VAL A 442 -25.81 28.07 -3.52
CA VAL A 442 -24.81 27.95 -2.43
C VAL A 442 -25.48 27.68 -1.08
N ALA A 443 -26.69 28.19 -0.90
CA ALA A 443 -27.54 27.91 0.25
C ALA A 443 -29.01 28.08 -0.15
N ASP A 444 -29.89 27.28 0.45
CA ASP A 444 -31.32 27.36 0.24
C ASP A 444 -32.00 27.95 1.49
N VAL A 445 -33.01 28.79 1.27
CA VAL A 445 -33.86 29.31 2.36
C VAL A 445 -34.95 28.27 2.64
N VAL A 446 -34.74 27.47 3.68
CA VAL A 446 -35.65 26.36 4.04
C VAL A 446 -36.98 26.87 4.63
N SER A 447 -36.95 28.01 5.34
CA SER A 447 -38.15 28.69 5.85
C SER A 447 -37.92 30.18 6.06
N GLY A 448 -38.98 30.98 6.02
CA GLY A 448 -38.93 32.44 6.18
C GLY A 448 -38.53 33.19 4.90
N ASN A 449 -38.36 34.52 5.03
CA ASN A 449 -37.81 35.36 3.98
C ASN A 449 -36.38 35.71 4.36
N ALA A 450 -35.39 35.17 3.64
CA ALA A 450 -33.99 35.51 3.83
C ALA A 450 -33.35 35.88 2.50
N THR A 451 -32.44 36.85 2.53
CA THR A 451 -31.57 37.19 1.39
C THR A 451 -30.16 36.74 1.71
N ILE A 452 -29.60 35.88 0.86
CA ILE A 452 -28.26 35.33 1.05
C ILE A 452 -27.26 36.26 0.36
N PHE A 453 -26.34 36.84 1.13
CA PHE A 453 -25.24 37.67 0.61
C PHE A 453 -23.89 37.02 0.92
N GLY A 454 -22.97 37.04 -0.05
CA GLY A 454 -21.58 36.63 0.16
C GLY A 454 -21.34 35.13 0.31
N ALA A 455 -22.28 34.28 -0.10
CA ALA A 455 -22.11 32.83 -0.06
C ALA A 455 -21.23 32.38 -1.25
N GLU A 456 -20.06 31.82 -0.94
CA GLU A 456 -19.17 31.16 -1.91
C GLU A 456 -19.12 29.64 -1.60
N HIS A 457 -19.10 28.80 -2.63
CA HIS A 457 -18.94 27.35 -2.45
C HIS A 457 -17.61 27.05 -1.73
N GLY A 458 -17.68 26.30 -0.62
CA GLY A 458 -16.49 25.82 0.09
C GLY A 458 -15.88 26.79 1.11
N MET A 459 -16.59 27.86 1.49
CA MET A 459 -16.28 28.59 2.73
C MET A 459 -17.53 28.63 3.60
N LEU A 460 -17.49 28.04 4.80
CA LEU A 460 -18.50 28.27 5.83
C LEU A 460 -18.31 29.68 6.42
N ARG A 461 -18.58 30.71 5.61
CA ARG A 461 -18.73 32.09 6.12
C ARG A 461 -20.17 32.30 6.53
N THR A 462 -20.31 32.71 7.78
CA THR A 462 -21.52 33.01 8.53
C THR A 462 -22.69 33.49 7.67
N ILE A 463 -23.80 32.75 7.69
CA ILE A 463 -25.07 33.19 7.10
C ILE A 463 -25.67 34.24 8.06
N HIS A 464 -25.68 35.50 7.65
CA HIS A 464 -26.45 36.52 8.36
C HIS A 464 -27.90 36.45 7.90
N LEU A 465 -28.78 36.01 8.80
CA LEU A 465 -30.23 36.16 8.64
C LEU A 465 -30.56 37.63 8.94
N LEU A 466 -31.14 38.34 7.98
CA LEU A 466 -31.85 39.59 8.23
C LEU A 466 -33.26 39.21 8.68
N GLU A 467 -33.62 39.52 9.93
CA GLU A 467 -34.99 39.43 10.45
C GLU A 467 -35.91 40.48 9.82
#